data_AF-A0A7C6WDA9-F1
#
_entry.id   AF-A0A7C6WDA9-F1
#
_cell.length_a   1.000
_cell.length_b   1.000
_cell.length_c   1.000
_cell.angle_alpha   90.00
_cell.angle_beta   90.00
_cell.angle_gamma   90.00
#
_symmetry.space_group_name_H-M   'P 1'
#
loop_
_entity.id
_entity.type
_entity.pdbx_description
1 polymer ?
#
loop_
_entity_poly.entity_id
_entity_poly.type
_entity_poly.pdbx_seq_one_letter_code
_entity_poly.pdbx_strand_id
1 'polypeptide(L)'
;MRQRFKRITAIGAFFLLIVAGILYIQSSRDTFQPSDIFNKGKDTDAFLEAIPEYSGRPVHVINNNRPEFMNEEYKRAEKVFIDLSELDYMGRCGVCMASFGPDTLANEMREDMSHIYPTGWDQKFYEDIDNGGALYNRSHLLMYAMSGLGAEPRNLITGTRYMNSKGMLPYETATINWIKRYEERILYRATPVFKDRELVARGVRIEAADVRTKGDMFHIDVYCYNVQPGVKINYKTGHSE
;
A
#
# COMPACT_ATOMS: atom_id res chain seq x y z
N MET A 1 -80.39 -5.94 28.95
CA MET A 1 -80.68 -7.31 28.48
C MET A 1 -79.89 -7.53 27.18
N ARG A 2 -79.06 -8.58 27.06
CA ARG A 2 -78.19 -8.95 25.89
C ARG A 2 -77.12 -7.88 25.52
N GLN A 3 -75.80 -8.05 25.52
CA GLN A 3 -74.82 -9.14 25.28
C GLN A 3 -74.41 -9.37 23.79
N ARG A 4 -73.07 -9.30 23.55
CA ARG A 4 -72.23 -9.70 22.36
C ARG A 4 -72.01 -8.60 21.28
N PHE A 5 -70.84 -8.45 20.61
CA PHE A 5 -69.48 -9.04 20.80
C PHE A 5 -68.33 -8.28 20.07
N LYS A 6 -67.14 -8.19 20.72
CA LYS A 6 -65.73 -8.33 20.24
C LYS A 6 -65.11 -7.53 19.04
N ARG A 7 -63.89 -7.03 19.34
CA ARG A 7 -62.63 -6.91 18.53
C ARG A 7 -62.42 -5.73 17.55
N ILE A 8 -61.53 -4.80 17.95
CA ILE A 8 -60.36 -4.29 17.18
C ILE A 8 -59.22 -4.10 18.23
N THR A 9 -58.25 -5.00 18.34
CA THR A 9 -56.90 -4.99 17.71
C THR A 9 -55.97 -3.87 18.23
N ALA A 10 -54.89 -4.27 18.91
CA ALA A 10 -53.89 -3.36 19.46
C ALA A 10 -53.02 -2.74 18.36
N ILE A 11 -52.89 -1.42 18.35
CA ILE A 11 -51.92 -0.65 17.55
C ILE A 11 -51.11 0.18 18.53
N GLY A 12 -49.89 -0.25 18.84
CA GLY A 12 -49.13 0.41 19.91
C GLY A 12 -47.77 -0.21 20.27
N ALA A 13 -46.99 -0.69 19.28
CA ALA A 13 -45.60 -1.14 19.51
C ALA A 13 -44.75 -1.29 18.23
N PHE A 14 -44.84 -0.38 17.24
CA PHE A 14 -44.03 -0.53 15.99
C PHE A 14 -43.22 0.69 15.54
N PHE A 15 -43.35 1.86 16.18
CA PHE A 15 -42.60 3.07 15.79
C PHE A 15 -41.28 3.30 16.55
N LEU A 16 -41.01 2.59 17.65
CA LEU A 16 -39.73 2.75 18.39
C LEU A 16 -38.56 1.98 17.76
N LEU A 17 -38.81 0.82 17.13
CA LEU A 17 -37.75 -0.02 16.57
C LEU A 17 -37.14 0.54 15.29
N ILE A 18 -37.91 1.29 14.49
CA ILE A 18 -37.42 1.87 13.23
C ILE A 18 -36.43 3.02 13.51
N VAL A 19 -36.68 3.84 14.53
CA VAL A 19 -35.76 4.94 14.92
C VAL A 19 -34.45 4.39 15.48
N ALA A 20 -34.50 3.33 16.29
CA ALA A 20 -33.30 2.63 16.76
C ALA A 20 -32.52 1.99 15.60
N GLY A 21 -33.20 1.40 14.61
CA GLY A 21 -32.55 0.85 13.42
C GLY A 21 -31.85 1.90 12.56
N ILE A 22 -32.46 3.07 12.36
CA ILE A 22 -31.85 4.18 11.60
C ILE A 22 -30.62 4.75 12.32
N LEU A 23 -30.65 4.87 13.66
CA LEU A 23 -29.48 5.30 14.45
C LEU A 23 -28.36 4.24 14.46
N TYR A 24 -28.69 2.94 14.49
CA TYR A 24 -27.68 1.88 14.41
C TYR A 24 -26.97 1.86 13.05
N ILE A 25 -27.71 2.04 11.95
CA ILE A 25 -27.15 2.07 10.58
C ILE A 25 -26.23 3.29 10.34
N GLN A 26 -26.40 4.38 11.10
CA GLN A 26 -25.45 5.52 11.05
C GLN A 26 -24.16 5.27 11.84
N SER A 27 -24.14 4.30 12.75
CA SER A 27 -22.97 4.00 13.60
C SER A 27 -21.96 3.03 12.95
N SER A 28 -22.30 2.37 11.84
CA SER A 28 -21.43 1.43 11.13
C SER A 28 -21.07 1.92 9.72
N ARG A 29 -20.75 3.21 9.60
CA ARG A 29 -19.85 3.67 8.54
C ARG A 29 -18.42 3.45 9.02
N ASP A 30 -18.03 2.19 9.09
CA ASP A 30 -16.61 1.84 9.08
C ASP A 30 -16.04 2.44 7.79
N THR A 31 -15.20 3.45 7.94
CA THR A 31 -14.33 3.88 6.85
C THR A 31 -13.43 2.69 6.56
N PHE A 32 -13.72 1.95 5.50
CA PHE A 32 -12.85 0.89 5.01
C PHE A 32 -11.44 1.46 4.86
N GLN A 33 -10.52 1.04 5.73
CA GLN A 33 -9.13 1.45 5.66
C GLN A 33 -8.40 0.43 4.77
N PRO A 34 -7.53 0.85 3.83
CA PRO A 34 -6.72 -0.09 3.04
C PRO A 34 -5.87 -1.05 3.91
N SER A 35 -5.58 -0.67 5.16
CA SER A 35 -4.95 -1.52 6.17
C SER A 35 -5.75 -2.78 6.51
N ASP A 36 -7.08 -2.77 6.35
CA ASP A 36 -7.96 -3.85 6.81
C ASP A 36 -7.88 -5.10 5.91
N ILE A 37 -7.37 -4.97 4.67
CA ILE A 37 -7.08 -6.10 3.78
C ILE A 37 -5.81 -6.85 4.19
N PHE A 38 -4.84 -6.21 4.85
CA PHE A 38 -3.54 -6.81 5.18
C PHE A 38 -3.25 -6.96 6.69
N ASN A 39 -4.25 -6.75 7.57
CA ASN A 39 -4.06 -6.74 9.03
C ASN A 39 -4.29 -8.08 9.75
N LYS A 40 -3.82 -9.19 9.18
CA LYS A 40 -3.56 -10.44 9.93
C LYS A 40 -2.25 -11.07 9.46
N GLY A 41 -1.35 -11.37 10.40
CA GLY A 41 -0.06 -12.01 10.09
C GLY A 41 -0.20 -13.31 9.28
N LYS A 42 -1.31 -14.04 9.46
CA LYS A 42 -1.67 -15.22 8.67
C LYS A 42 -1.76 -14.95 7.16
N ASP A 43 -2.27 -13.80 6.75
CA ASP A 43 -2.43 -13.45 5.34
C ASP A 43 -1.09 -12.99 4.74
N THR A 44 -0.23 -12.36 5.56
CA THR A 44 1.16 -12.05 5.21
C THR A 44 2.03 -13.30 5.04
N ASP A 45 1.91 -14.28 5.94
CA ASP A 45 2.65 -15.55 5.84
C ASP A 45 2.20 -16.33 4.60
N ALA A 46 0.89 -16.46 4.38
CA ALA A 46 0.35 -17.11 3.18
C ALA A 46 0.77 -16.41 1.88
N PHE A 47 0.84 -15.08 1.87
CA PHE A 47 1.39 -14.33 0.75
C PHE A 47 2.88 -14.65 0.53
N LEU A 48 3.71 -14.58 1.58
CA LEU A 48 5.15 -14.88 1.49
C LEU A 48 5.45 -16.33 1.09
N GLU A 49 4.61 -17.29 1.48
CA GLU A 49 4.71 -18.70 1.05
C GLU A 49 4.34 -18.90 -0.43
N ALA A 50 3.47 -18.04 -0.98
CA ALA A 50 3.10 -18.06 -2.40
C ALA A 50 4.13 -17.36 -3.31
N ILE A 51 4.98 -16.48 -2.77
CA ILE A 51 6.08 -15.84 -3.52
C ILE A 51 7.30 -16.78 -3.57
N PRO A 52 7.82 -17.12 -4.77
CA PRO A 52 9.04 -17.92 -4.88
C PRO A 52 10.26 -17.27 -4.22
N GLU A 53 11.27 -18.06 -3.87
CA GLU A 53 12.54 -17.50 -3.41
C GLU A 53 13.24 -16.67 -4.52
N TYR A 54 14.00 -15.65 -4.10
CA TYR A 54 14.74 -14.79 -5.00
C TYR A 54 15.75 -15.61 -5.83
N SER A 55 15.59 -15.56 -7.14
CA SER A 55 16.33 -16.38 -8.13
C SER A 55 17.07 -15.53 -9.17
N GLY A 56 17.50 -14.32 -8.79
CA GLY A 56 18.26 -13.41 -9.67
C GLY A 56 17.43 -12.38 -10.44
N ARG A 57 16.11 -12.33 -10.24
CA ARG A 57 15.21 -11.31 -10.81
C ARG A 57 14.74 -10.33 -9.74
N PRO A 58 14.73 -9.01 -9.99
CA PRO A 58 14.40 -8.02 -8.96
C PRO A 58 12.94 -8.03 -8.54
N VAL A 59 12.07 -8.67 -9.32
CA VAL A 59 10.63 -8.76 -9.07
C VAL A 59 10.05 -10.15 -9.40
N HIS A 60 8.91 -10.44 -8.81
CA HIS A 60 7.98 -11.50 -9.21
C HIS A 60 6.66 -10.88 -9.66
N VAL A 61 6.08 -11.36 -10.76
CA VAL A 61 4.77 -10.89 -11.27
C VAL A 61 3.66 -11.70 -10.58
N ILE A 62 2.73 -11.01 -9.93
CA ILE A 62 1.60 -11.61 -9.22
C ILE A 62 0.35 -11.54 -10.09
N ASN A 63 -0.59 -12.47 -9.93
CA ASN A 63 -1.94 -12.45 -10.53
C ASN A 63 -1.98 -12.09 -12.03
N ASN A 64 -1.04 -12.61 -12.82
CA ASN A 64 -0.88 -12.26 -14.25
C ASN A 64 -0.75 -10.74 -14.51
N ASN A 65 -0.09 -10.03 -13.59
CA ASN A 65 0.12 -8.59 -13.53
C ASN A 65 -1.16 -7.76 -13.27
N ARG A 66 -2.30 -8.38 -12.93
CA ARG A 66 -3.57 -7.67 -12.68
C ARG A 66 -3.78 -7.41 -11.17
N PRO A 67 -3.91 -6.15 -10.72
CA PRO A 67 -4.06 -5.83 -9.31
C PRO A 67 -5.46 -6.17 -8.78
N GLU A 68 -5.55 -6.32 -7.46
CA GLU A 68 -6.74 -6.77 -6.73
C GLU A 68 -7.47 -5.58 -6.10
N PHE A 69 -7.85 -4.62 -6.95
CA PHE A 69 -8.64 -3.44 -6.55
C PHE A 69 -10.14 -3.69 -6.60
N MET A 70 -10.85 -3.24 -5.55
CA MET A 70 -12.31 -3.28 -5.46
C MET A 70 -12.95 -2.19 -6.34
N ASN A 71 -14.21 -2.38 -6.73
CA ASN A 71 -14.95 -1.39 -7.54
C ASN A 71 -15.09 -0.03 -6.81
N GLU A 72 -15.19 -0.09 -5.49
CA GLU A 72 -15.26 1.04 -4.58
C GLU A 72 -13.96 1.84 -4.56
N GLU A 73 -12.80 1.14 -4.62
CA GLU A 73 -11.48 1.75 -4.72
C GLU A 73 -11.30 2.46 -6.07
N TYR A 74 -11.70 1.82 -7.18
CA TYR A 74 -11.74 2.48 -8.50
C TYR A 74 -12.63 3.72 -8.51
N LYS A 75 -13.85 3.62 -7.96
CA LYS A 75 -14.79 4.74 -7.89
C LYS A 75 -14.26 5.89 -7.03
N ARG A 76 -13.56 5.59 -5.94
CA ARG A 76 -12.87 6.60 -5.12
C ARG A 76 -11.74 7.26 -5.91
N ALA A 77 -11.00 6.48 -6.70
CA ALA A 77 -9.87 6.93 -7.49
C ALA A 77 -10.22 7.84 -8.68
N GLU A 78 -11.50 8.02 -9.00
CA GLU A 78 -11.98 9.11 -9.88
C GLU A 78 -11.56 10.50 -9.37
N LYS A 79 -11.20 10.62 -8.08
CA LYS A 79 -10.69 11.84 -7.45
C LYS A 79 -9.32 11.61 -6.83
N VAL A 80 -8.56 12.69 -6.66
CA VAL A 80 -7.27 12.67 -5.95
C VAL A 80 -7.46 12.25 -4.49
N PHE A 81 -6.59 11.36 -4.03
CA PHE A 81 -6.36 11.05 -2.62
C PHE A 81 -4.95 10.50 -2.43
N ILE A 82 -4.41 10.64 -1.22
CA ILE A 82 -3.19 9.98 -0.75
C ILE A 82 -3.50 9.50 0.67
N ASP A 83 -3.48 8.18 0.86
CA ASP A 83 -3.63 7.51 2.14
C ASP A 83 -2.31 6.86 2.52
N LEU A 84 -1.87 7.14 3.74
CA LEU A 84 -0.73 6.50 4.37
C LEU A 84 -1.24 5.79 5.61
N SER A 85 -0.98 4.50 5.75
CA SER A 85 -1.22 3.83 7.03
C SER A 85 -0.39 4.50 8.13
N GLU A 86 -0.96 4.59 9.32
CA GLU A 86 -0.18 4.90 10.52
C GLU A 86 0.92 3.85 10.73
N LEU A 87 2.01 4.26 11.38
CA LEU A 87 3.08 3.34 11.74
C LEU A 87 2.55 2.31 12.74
N ASP A 88 2.95 1.04 12.58
CA ASP A 88 2.55 -0.02 13.49
C ASP A 88 3.24 0.11 14.88
N TYR A 89 2.91 -0.80 15.80
CA TYR A 89 3.48 -0.79 17.16
C TYR A 89 5.01 -1.00 17.22
N MET A 90 5.65 -1.34 16.10
CA MET A 90 7.10 -1.46 15.94
C MET A 90 7.70 -0.28 15.15
N GLY A 91 6.89 0.72 14.77
CA GLY A 91 7.27 1.88 13.97
C GLY A 91 7.32 1.60 12.45
N ARG A 92 6.79 0.47 11.98
CA ARG A 92 6.90 0.03 10.58
C ARG A 92 5.81 0.69 9.74
N CYS A 93 6.15 1.07 8.50
CA CYS A 93 5.16 1.56 7.53
C CYS A 93 4.12 0.48 7.23
N GLY A 94 2.85 0.86 7.16
CA GLY A 94 1.79 0.00 6.59
C GLY A 94 1.60 0.22 5.09
N VAL A 95 0.40 -0.09 4.60
CA VAL A 95 0.00 0.12 3.20
C VAL A 95 -0.08 1.62 2.90
N CYS A 96 0.45 2.03 1.75
CA CYS A 96 0.22 3.36 1.18
C CYS A 96 -0.60 3.23 -0.11
N MET A 97 -1.58 4.10 -0.31
CA MET A 97 -2.49 4.04 -1.46
C MET A 97 -2.85 5.44 -1.96
N ALA A 98 -2.94 5.63 -3.27
CA ALA A 98 -3.22 6.93 -3.85
C ALA A 98 -3.97 6.82 -5.18
N SER A 99 -4.63 7.93 -5.57
CA SER A 99 -5.02 8.18 -6.94
C SER A 99 -4.15 9.28 -7.52
N PHE A 100 -3.16 8.90 -8.31
CA PHE A 100 -2.26 9.83 -9.00
C PHE A 100 -2.85 10.30 -10.32
N GLY A 101 -2.52 11.53 -10.71
CA GLY A 101 -2.96 12.14 -11.95
C GLY A 101 -2.00 13.27 -12.35
N PRO A 102 -2.26 14.00 -13.45
CA PRO A 102 -1.41 15.14 -13.85
C PRO A 102 -1.31 16.21 -12.75
N ASP A 103 -2.34 16.29 -11.90
CA ASP A 103 -2.48 17.18 -10.75
C ASP A 103 -1.66 16.77 -9.50
N THR A 104 -1.08 15.57 -9.46
CA THR A 104 -0.27 15.09 -8.32
C THR A 104 1.23 15.04 -8.59
N LEU A 105 1.65 15.18 -9.85
CA LEU A 105 3.06 15.05 -10.25
C LEU A 105 3.90 16.20 -9.67
N ALA A 106 4.91 15.86 -8.87
CA ALA A 106 5.76 16.87 -8.24
C ALA A 106 6.64 17.60 -9.26
N ASN A 107 6.68 18.93 -9.15
CA ASN A 107 7.49 19.85 -9.94
C ASN A 107 8.54 20.60 -9.10
N GLU A 108 8.50 20.48 -7.78
CA GLU A 108 9.44 21.11 -6.85
C GLU A 108 10.71 20.28 -6.64
N MET A 109 11.74 20.90 -6.06
CA MET A 109 12.95 20.20 -5.64
C MET A 109 12.65 19.44 -4.33
N ARG A 110 12.96 18.13 -4.32
CA ARG A 110 12.81 17.28 -3.14
C ARG A 110 13.68 17.77 -1.98
N GLU A 111 13.09 17.88 -0.81
CA GLU A 111 13.78 18.21 0.45
C GLU A 111 14.78 17.11 0.87
N ASP A 112 15.74 17.49 1.72
CA ASP A 112 16.61 16.49 2.35
C ASP A 112 15.86 15.68 3.41
N MET A 113 16.12 14.37 3.42
CA MET A 113 15.53 13.41 4.36
C MET A 113 16.62 12.62 5.09
N SER A 114 17.88 13.07 5.07
CA SER A 114 19.02 12.40 5.71
C SER A 114 18.82 12.15 7.22
N HIS A 115 17.92 12.91 7.84
CA HIS A 115 17.50 12.82 9.23
C HIS A 115 16.43 11.75 9.52
N ILE A 116 15.79 11.17 8.50
CA ILE A 116 14.81 10.08 8.67
C ILE A 116 15.55 8.75 8.80
N TYR A 117 15.12 7.89 9.72
CA TYR A 117 15.67 6.53 9.89
C TYR A 117 14.50 5.55 10.04
N PRO A 118 14.10 4.85 8.96
CA PRO A 118 13.07 3.83 9.03
C PRO A 118 13.46 2.66 9.93
N THR A 119 12.50 1.78 10.21
CA THR A 119 12.75 0.57 11.00
C THR A 119 13.87 -0.28 10.37
N GLY A 120 14.73 -0.83 11.24
CA GLY A 120 15.83 -1.70 10.80
C GLY A 120 16.92 -0.97 9.98
N TRP A 121 17.09 0.33 10.17
CA TRP A 121 18.17 1.07 9.51
C TRP A 121 19.55 0.75 10.13
N ASP A 122 20.32 -0.11 9.45
CA ASP A 122 21.72 -0.43 9.80
C ASP A 122 22.61 -0.28 8.56
N GLN A 123 23.13 0.93 8.34
CA GLN A 123 23.78 1.31 7.08
C GLN A 123 25.21 0.75 6.96
N LYS A 124 25.46 -0.02 5.91
CA LYS A 124 26.81 -0.40 5.45
C LYS A 124 27.07 0.03 4.01
N PHE A 125 28.34 -0.03 3.60
CA PHE A 125 28.82 0.29 2.27
C PHE A 125 29.59 -0.91 1.71
N TYR A 126 29.48 -1.17 0.40
CA TYR A 126 30.02 -2.36 -0.24
C TYR A 126 30.63 -2.01 -1.60
N GLU A 127 31.80 -2.55 -1.92
CA GLU A 127 32.50 -2.32 -3.19
C GLU A 127 31.61 -2.69 -4.40
N ASP A 128 30.93 -3.85 -4.34
CA ASP A 128 30.05 -4.36 -5.39
C ASP A 128 28.75 -3.54 -5.60
N ILE A 129 28.51 -2.50 -4.79
CA ILE A 129 27.38 -1.58 -4.91
C ILE A 129 27.91 -0.24 -5.42
N ASP A 130 27.81 0.05 -6.71
CA ASP A 130 28.22 1.34 -7.32
C ASP A 130 29.66 1.81 -6.93
N ASN A 131 30.61 0.89 -6.74
CA ASN A 131 32.00 1.13 -6.31
C ASN A 131 32.10 1.75 -4.90
N GLY A 132 31.65 1.02 -3.86
CA GLY A 132 31.76 1.44 -2.45
C GLY A 132 30.53 2.21 -1.93
N GLY A 133 29.38 2.04 -2.59
CA GLY A 133 28.13 2.73 -2.32
C GLY A 133 27.30 2.13 -1.18
N ALA A 134 26.28 2.89 -0.77
CA ALA A 134 25.36 2.57 0.32
C ALA A 134 24.44 1.37 -0.02
N LEU A 135 24.34 0.41 0.89
CA LEU A 135 23.37 -0.70 0.81
C LEU A 135 21.92 -0.22 0.82
N TYR A 136 21.54 0.55 1.86
CA TYR A 136 20.16 0.98 2.04
C TYR A 136 19.89 2.39 1.49
N ASN A 137 18.69 2.53 0.94
CA ASN A 137 18.04 3.77 0.60
C ASN A 137 16.83 3.97 1.52
N ARG A 138 16.47 5.24 1.75
CA ARG A 138 15.15 5.64 2.23
C ARG A 138 14.17 5.45 1.07
N SER A 139 13.62 4.25 0.95
CA SER A 139 12.81 3.86 -0.20
C SER A 139 11.37 4.34 0.02
N HIS A 140 10.88 5.14 -0.93
CA HIS A 140 9.51 5.62 -0.97
C HIS A 140 8.55 4.48 -1.32
N LEU A 141 7.42 4.37 -0.63
CA LEU A 141 6.32 3.49 -1.04
C LEU A 141 5.49 4.16 -2.16
N LEU A 142 5.27 5.47 -2.03
CA LEU A 142 4.69 6.36 -3.02
C LEU A 142 5.76 7.35 -3.51
N MET A 143 6.39 7.07 -4.67
CA MET A 143 7.50 7.87 -5.21
C MET A 143 7.24 9.38 -5.19
N TYR A 144 8.21 10.17 -4.71
CA TYR A 144 8.14 11.64 -4.64
C TYR A 144 7.60 12.30 -5.92
N ALA A 145 8.08 11.88 -7.11
CA ALA A 145 7.65 12.47 -8.37
C ALA A 145 6.18 12.18 -8.76
N MET A 146 5.50 11.26 -8.08
CA MET A 146 4.06 10.99 -8.20
C MET A 146 3.21 11.65 -7.11
N SER A 147 3.79 11.86 -5.92
CA SER A 147 3.05 12.14 -4.68
C SER A 147 3.39 13.47 -4.00
N GLY A 148 4.53 14.09 -4.33
CA GLY A 148 5.09 15.23 -3.60
C GLY A 148 5.63 14.91 -2.19
N LEU A 149 5.46 13.68 -1.69
CA LEU A 149 5.85 13.31 -0.33
C LEU A 149 7.37 13.23 -0.19
N GLY A 150 7.98 14.19 0.50
CA GLY A 150 9.41 14.23 0.80
C GLY A 150 9.79 13.35 1.99
N ALA A 151 10.05 13.96 3.14
CA ALA A 151 10.51 13.36 4.39
C ALA A 151 9.39 12.75 5.26
N GLU A 152 8.32 12.24 4.64
CA GLU A 152 7.17 11.64 5.34
C GLU A 152 7.53 10.23 5.88
N PRO A 153 7.62 10.02 7.21
CA PRO A 153 8.07 8.75 7.78
C PRO A 153 7.15 7.57 7.48
N ARG A 154 5.84 7.78 7.29
CA ARG A 154 4.86 6.73 6.95
C ARG A 154 4.98 6.25 5.49
N ASN A 155 5.79 6.91 4.68
CA ASN A 155 6.03 6.60 3.28
C ASN A 155 7.44 6.05 3.03
N LEU A 156 8.24 5.81 4.07
CA LEU A 156 9.68 5.57 3.99
C LEU A 156 10.11 4.28 4.69
N ILE A 157 10.61 3.31 3.93
CA ILE A 157 11.15 2.04 4.45
C ILE A 157 12.66 1.92 4.23
N THR A 158 13.31 1.08 5.04
CA THR A 158 14.67 0.59 4.79
C THR A 158 14.62 -0.37 3.59
N GLY A 159 14.98 0.13 2.40
CA GLY A 159 15.00 -0.66 1.17
C GLY A 159 16.40 -0.73 0.59
N THR A 160 16.81 -1.88 0.05
CA THR A 160 18.11 -2.00 -0.62
C THR A 160 18.16 -1.12 -1.87
N ARG A 161 19.36 -0.67 -2.23
CA ARG A 161 19.62 0.06 -3.47
C ARG A 161 19.17 -0.73 -4.71
N TYR A 162 19.34 -2.05 -4.71
CA TYR A 162 18.83 -2.94 -5.75
C TYR A 162 17.30 -2.98 -5.82
N MET A 163 16.58 -3.13 -4.70
CA MET A 163 15.10 -3.07 -4.69
C MET A 163 14.62 -1.70 -5.18
N ASN A 164 15.18 -0.62 -4.65
CA ASN A 164 14.80 0.74 -5.01
C ASN A 164 15.01 1.01 -6.51
N SER A 165 16.15 0.61 -7.09
CA SER A 165 16.52 1.01 -8.46
C SER A 165 16.20 -0.01 -9.56
N LYS A 166 16.14 -1.30 -9.23
CA LYS A 166 15.86 -2.40 -10.16
C LYS A 166 14.52 -3.07 -9.90
N GLY A 167 14.03 -3.04 -8.67
CA GLY A 167 12.71 -3.54 -8.27
C GLY A 167 11.59 -2.54 -8.56
N MET A 168 11.60 -1.39 -7.88
CA MET A 168 10.47 -0.45 -7.86
C MET A 168 10.50 0.57 -9.01
N LEU A 169 11.63 1.26 -9.20
CA LEU A 169 11.77 2.37 -10.15
C LEU A 169 11.24 2.12 -11.57
N PRO A 170 11.38 0.93 -12.20
CA PRO A 170 10.80 0.67 -13.52
C PRO A 170 9.27 0.82 -13.55
N TYR A 171 8.58 0.39 -12.49
CA TYR A 171 7.12 0.39 -12.37
C TYR A 171 6.57 1.77 -11.98
N GLU A 172 7.30 2.46 -11.10
CA GLU A 172 7.03 3.87 -10.76
C GLU A 172 7.20 4.77 -12.00
N THR A 173 8.24 4.52 -12.81
CA THR A 173 8.48 5.24 -14.07
C THR A 173 7.42 4.93 -15.12
N ALA A 174 7.00 3.67 -15.25
CA ALA A 174 5.90 3.28 -16.14
C ALA A 174 4.60 3.98 -15.76
N THR A 175 4.30 4.08 -14.46
CA THR A 175 3.14 4.79 -13.92
C THR A 175 3.17 6.28 -14.25
N ILE A 176 4.27 6.98 -14.00
CA ILE A 176 4.43 8.39 -14.41
C ILE A 176 4.27 8.57 -15.91
N ASN A 177 4.86 7.70 -16.71
CA ASN A 177 4.79 7.79 -18.17
C ASN A 177 3.35 7.57 -18.69
N TRP A 178 2.55 6.74 -18.02
CA TRP A 178 1.12 6.59 -18.33
C TRP A 178 0.36 7.90 -18.07
N ILE A 179 0.47 8.43 -16.84
CA ILE A 179 -0.18 9.66 -16.41
C ILE A 179 0.17 10.82 -17.36
N LYS A 180 1.47 10.99 -17.68
CA LYS A 180 1.93 12.05 -18.59
C LYS A 180 1.51 11.88 -20.05
N ARG A 181 1.24 10.65 -20.50
CA ARG A 181 0.92 10.37 -21.91
C ARG A 181 -0.58 10.41 -22.20
N TYR A 182 -1.39 9.98 -21.25
CA TYR A 182 -2.84 9.83 -21.44
C TYR A 182 -3.66 10.82 -20.61
N GLU A 183 -3.02 11.56 -19.68
CA GLU A 183 -3.66 12.49 -18.73
C GLU A 183 -4.70 11.81 -17.80
N GLU A 184 -4.66 10.48 -17.74
CA GLU A 184 -5.55 9.64 -16.95
C GLU A 184 -5.05 9.44 -15.51
N ARG A 185 -6.00 9.13 -14.61
CA ARG A 185 -5.68 8.79 -13.22
C ARG A 185 -5.24 7.33 -13.08
N ILE A 186 -4.23 7.09 -12.26
CA ILE A 186 -3.80 5.76 -11.83
C ILE A 186 -4.15 5.55 -10.36
N LEU A 187 -4.89 4.48 -10.08
CA LEU A 187 -5.03 3.94 -8.74
C LEU A 187 -3.77 3.13 -8.41
N TYR A 188 -3.07 3.48 -7.34
CA TYR A 188 -1.77 2.92 -6.96
C TYR A 188 -1.78 2.48 -5.50
N ARG A 189 -1.23 1.30 -5.20
CA ARG A 189 -1.08 0.76 -3.84
C ARG A 189 0.29 0.12 -3.69
N ALA A 190 0.99 0.49 -2.63
CA ALA A 190 2.28 -0.07 -2.24
C ALA A 190 2.17 -0.68 -0.84
N THR A 191 2.39 -1.98 -0.76
CA THR A 191 2.26 -2.78 0.47
C THR A 191 3.64 -3.33 0.86
N PRO A 192 4.31 -2.77 1.88
CA PRO A 192 5.53 -3.34 2.42
C PRO A 192 5.21 -4.63 3.19
N VAL A 193 5.95 -5.70 2.89
CA VAL A 193 5.67 -7.04 3.41
C VAL A 193 6.69 -7.41 4.47
N PHE A 194 6.32 -7.32 5.75
CA PHE A 194 7.16 -7.70 6.88
C PHE A 194 6.77 -9.09 7.38
N LYS A 195 7.75 -10.00 7.56
CA LYS A 195 7.49 -11.27 8.23
C LYS A 195 7.56 -11.08 9.75
N ASP A 196 6.61 -11.65 10.49
CA ASP A 196 6.60 -11.64 11.96
C ASP A 196 6.92 -10.24 12.57
N ARG A 197 7.99 -10.18 13.37
CA ARG A 197 8.53 -9.02 14.07
C ARG A 197 9.79 -8.48 13.38
N GLU A 198 9.91 -8.63 12.08
CA GLU A 198 11.02 -8.08 11.32
C GLU A 198 10.88 -6.57 11.14
N LEU A 199 12.01 -5.87 11.20
CA LEU A 199 12.09 -4.41 11.11
C LEU A 199 12.39 -3.93 9.68
N VAL A 200 12.89 -4.81 8.82
CA VAL A 200 13.06 -4.56 7.38
C VAL A 200 12.05 -5.42 6.63
N ALA A 201 11.32 -4.82 5.68
CA ALA A 201 10.38 -5.56 4.85
C ALA A 201 11.12 -6.56 3.94
N ARG A 202 10.53 -7.72 3.68
CA ARG A 202 11.05 -8.71 2.70
C ARG A 202 10.94 -8.24 1.26
N GLY A 203 10.06 -7.28 1.02
CA GLY A 203 9.77 -6.69 -0.29
C GLY A 203 8.58 -5.74 -0.21
N VAL A 204 8.20 -5.21 -1.36
CA VAL A 204 7.03 -4.35 -1.54
C VAL A 204 6.19 -4.92 -2.67
N ARG A 205 4.90 -5.19 -2.44
CA ARG A 205 3.93 -5.40 -3.52
C ARG A 205 3.53 -4.03 -4.06
N ILE A 206 3.70 -3.82 -5.37
CA ILE A 206 3.21 -2.65 -6.11
C ILE A 206 2.04 -3.10 -6.98
N GLU A 207 0.90 -2.46 -6.76
CA GLU A 207 -0.30 -2.57 -7.57
C GLU A 207 -0.59 -1.21 -8.21
N ALA A 208 -0.85 -1.18 -9.52
CA ALA A 208 -1.25 0.04 -10.22
C ALA A 208 -2.28 -0.27 -11.31
N ALA A 209 -3.29 0.58 -11.50
CA ALA A 209 -4.30 0.42 -12.54
C ALA A 209 -4.82 1.76 -13.07
N ASP A 210 -5.03 1.84 -14.39
CA ASP A 210 -5.77 2.93 -15.03
C ASP A 210 -7.22 2.96 -14.52
N VAL A 211 -7.63 4.09 -13.92
CA VAL A 211 -8.94 4.21 -13.27
C VAL A 211 -10.07 4.13 -14.28
N ARG A 212 -9.93 4.84 -15.41
CA ARG A 212 -10.94 4.94 -16.48
C ARG A 212 -11.30 3.58 -17.06
N THR A 213 -10.31 2.72 -17.28
CA THR A 213 -10.48 1.38 -17.88
C THR A 213 -10.42 0.24 -16.86
N LYS A 214 -10.42 0.55 -15.56
CA LYS A 214 -10.30 -0.43 -14.46
C LYS A 214 -9.15 -1.42 -14.66
N GLY A 215 -8.01 -0.88 -15.12
CA GLY A 215 -6.80 -1.65 -15.39
C GLY A 215 -6.72 -2.31 -16.77
N ASP A 216 -7.74 -2.27 -17.63
CA ASP A 216 -7.66 -2.99 -18.92
C ASP A 216 -6.62 -2.41 -19.90
N MET A 217 -6.35 -1.10 -19.87
CA MET A 217 -5.30 -0.49 -20.69
C MET A 217 -3.91 -0.45 -20.03
N PHE A 218 -3.85 -0.34 -18.70
CA PHE A 218 -2.61 -0.31 -17.92
C PHE A 218 -2.86 -0.92 -16.55
N HIS A 219 -2.10 -1.97 -16.24
CA HIS A 219 -2.10 -2.65 -14.96
C HIS A 219 -0.67 -3.09 -14.58
N ILE A 220 -0.40 -3.08 -13.28
CA ILE A 220 0.82 -3.60 -12.65
C ILE A 220 0.37 -4.38 -11.41
N ASP A 221 0.91 -5.58 -11.22
CA ASP A 221 0.88 -6.29 -9.95
C ASP A 221 2.17 -7.11 -9.81
N VAL A 222 3.10 -6.58 -9.01
CA VAL A 222 4.45 -7.13 -8.84
C VAL A 222 4.91 -7.06 -7.40
N TYR A 223 5.70 -8.05 -6.99
CA TYR A 223 6.44 -8.02 -5.74
C TYR A 223 7.91 -7.73 -6.01
N CYS A 224 8.41 -6.61 -5.48
CA CYS A 224 9.80 -6.20 -5.53
C CYS A 224 10.56 -6.78 -4.33
N TYR A 225 11.57 -7.62 -4.56
CA TYR A 225 12.34 -8.25 -3.50
C TYR A 225 13.27 -7.23 -2.81
N ASN A 226 13.23 -7.14 -1.48
CA ASN A 226 14.13 -6.27 -0.69
C ASN A 226 15.51 -6.92 -0.45
N VAL A 227 16.12 -7.39 -1.53
CA VAL A 227 17.41 -8.09 -1.55
C VAL A 227 18.48 -7.21 -2.18
N GLN A 228 19.75 -7.53 -1.92
CA GLN A 228 20.88 -6.96 -2.64
C GLN A 228 21.74 -8.15 -3.11
N PRO A 229 21.98 -8.33 -4.42
CA PRO A 229 22.88 -9.37 -4.91
C PRO A 229 24.25 -9.28 -4.22
N GLY A 230 24.75 -10.42 -3.73
CA GLY A 230 26.03 -10.50 -3.01
C GLY A 230 25.97 -10.18 -1.51
N VAL A 231 24.87 -9.63 -0.99
CA VAL A 231 24.74 -9.22 0.42
C VAL A 231 23.63 -9.98 1.13
N LYS A 232 23.94 -10.55 2.29
CA LYS A 232 22.98 -11.25 3.16
C LYS A 232 22.40 -10.26 4.17
N ILE A 233 21.07 -10.26 4.35
CA ILE A 233 20.37 -9.33 5.23
C ILE A 233 19.67 -10.09 6.37
N ASN A 234 19.87 -9.63 7.60
CA ASN A 234 19.10 -9.99 8.78
C ASN A 234 17.91 -9.02 8.92
N TYR A 235 16.79 -9.37 8.30
CA TYR A 235 15.58 -8.54 8.25
C TYR A 235 14.99 -8.22 9.64
N LYS A 236 15.35 -8.99 10.68
CA LYS A 236 14.95 -8.70 12.06
C LYS A 236 15.61 -7.45 12.64
N THR A 237 16.81 -7.09 12.19
CA THR A 237 17.59 -5.96 12.74
C THR A 237 18.02 -4.93 11.70
N GLY A 238 18.08 -5.31 10.42
CA GLY A 238 18.73 -4.53 9.36
C GLY A 238 20.16 -4.94 9.07
N HIS A 239 20.80 -5.72 9.95
CA HIS A 239 22.21 -6.05 9.80
C HIS A 239 22.51 -6.77 8.50
N SER A 240 23.63 -6.44 7.87
CA SER A 240 24.05 -7.03 6.60
C SER A 240 25.45 -7.65 6.68
N GLU A 241 25.66 -8.75 5.97
CA GLU A 241 26.93 -9.46 5.82
C GLU A 241 27.24 -9.58 4.33
#